data_AF-A0A9X6Y7H8-F1
#
_entry.id   AF-A0A9X6Y7H8-F1
#
_cell.length_a   1.000
_cell.length_b   1.000
_cell.length_c   1.000
_cell.angle_alpha   90.00
_cell.angle_beta   90.00
_cell.angle_gamma   90.00
#
_symmetry.space_group_name_H-M   'P 1'
#
loop_
_entity.id
_entity.type
_entity.pdbx_description
1 polymer ?
#
loop_
_entity_poly.entity_id
_entity_poly.type
_entity_poly.pdbx_seq_one_letter_code
_entity_poly.pdbx_strand_id
1 'polypeptide(L)'
;MSFFKMDEVEEVKGFSLIEVGNYEVVVLNAVEGLTQNKKDKLTVDFEIRSDVPQDHQGQKVQYTTFTFEHPTARGIAKSFLLACGMPENYNPQGPAQMAKDVFNKHLNVYITHDKKDDGRVFPKVSSYSPSKVNPPMQTSAPVTVGDEDLPF
;
A
#
# COMPACT_ATOMS: atom_id res chain seq x y z
N MET A 1 -14.73 -33.10 -31.79
CA MET A 1 -14.56 -32.77 -30.36
C MET A 1 -14.40 -31.26 -30.24
N SER A 2 -15.47 -30.54 -29.89
CA SER A 2 -15.41 -29.08 -29.70
C SER A 2 -14.90 -28.82 -28.28
N PHE A 3 -13.73 -28.19 -28.17
CA PHE A 3 -12.95 -28.09 -26.93
C PHE A 3 -13.48 -27.03 -25.94
N PHE A 4 -14.38 -26.16 -26.37
CA PHE A 4 -14.94 -25.10 -25.54
C PHE A 4 -16.35 -24.75 -25.99
N LYS A 5 -17.28 -24.61 -25.05
CA LYS A 5 -18.63 -24.06 -25.24
C LYS A 5 -18.77 -22.90 -24.26
N MET A 6 -19.08 -21.71 -24.77
CA MET A 6 -19.44 -20.54 -23.96
C MET A 6 -20.85 -20.73 -23.38
N ASP A 7 -21.05 -21.76 -22.56
CA ASP A 7 -22.26 -21.84 -21.76
C ASP A 7 -21.94 -21.09 -20.45
N GLU A 8 -22.62 -19.96 -20.25
CA GLU A 8 -22.61 -19.07 -19.08
C GLU A 8 -21.31 -19.10 -18.26
N VAL A 9 -20.34 -18.28 -18.69
CA VAL A 9 -19.31 -17.78 -17.78
C VAL A 9 -20.08 -17.14 -16.62
N GLU A 10 -20.05 -17.75 -15.43
CA GLU A 10 -20.30 -17.01 -14.19
C GLU A 10 -19.58 -15.68 -14.35
N GLU A 11 -20.32 -14.57 -14.30
CA GLU A 11 -19.73 -13.24 -14.41
C GLU A 11 -18.50 -13.26 -13.52
N VAL A 12 -17.31 -13.23 -14.14
CA VAL A 12 -16.06 -13.08 -13.41
C VAL A 12 -16.36 -11.90 -12.51
N LYS A 13 -16.41 -12.11 -11.19
CA LYS A 13 -16.66 -11.05 -10.21
C LYS A 13 -15.55 -10.05 -10.44
N GLY A 14 -15.81 -9.13 -11.36
CA GLY A 14 -14.84 -8.22 -11.90
C GLY A 14 -14.37 -7.37 -10.75
N PHE A 15 -13.16 -6.81 -10.91
CA PHE A 15 -12.56 -5.87 -9.97
C PHE A 15 -13.63 -4.97 -9.35
N SER A 16 -14.06 -5.29 -8.13
CA SER A 16 -15.08 -4.53 -7.42
C SER A 16 -14.41 -3.31 -6.82
N LEU A 17 -15.09 -2.18 -6.88
CA LEU A 17 -14.62 -0.98 -6.20
C LEU A 17 -14.52 -1.31 -4.70
N ILE A 18 -13.34 -1.10 -4.12
CA ILE A 18 -13.11 -1.29 -2.69
C ILE A 18 -14.13 -0.46 -1.92
N GLU A 19 -14.90 -1.09 -1.05
CA GLU A 19 -15.91 -0.41 -0.25
C GLU A 19 -15.28 0.62 0.72
N VAL A 20 -16.09 1.58 1.17
CA VAL A 20 -15.62 2.59 2.12
C VAL A 20 -15.48 1.94 3.50
N GLY A 21 -14.29 1.99 4.07
CA GLY A 21 -14.00 1.21 5.27
C GLY A 21 -12.58 1.36 5.80
N ASN A 22 -12.33 0.71 6.95
CA ASN A 22 -11.00 0.57 7.52
C ASN A 22 -10.40 -0.75 7.04
N TYR A 23 -9.17 -0.70 6.55
CA TYR A 23 -8.48 -1.86 6.02
C TYR A 23 -7.04 -1.91 6.53
N GLU A 24 -6.59 -3.11 6.89
CA GLU A 24 -5.20 -3.40 7.15
C GLU A 24 -4.47 -3.55 5.82
N VAL A 25 -3.46 -2.71 5.61
CA VAL A 25 -2.71 -2.66 4.35
C VAL A 25 -1.21 -2.81 4.59
N VAL A 26 -0.51 -3.22 3.53
CA VAL A 26 0.94 -3.17 3.42
C VAL A 26 1.33 -2.14 2.38
N VAL A 27 2.40 -1.39 2.65
CA VAL A 27 3.06 -0.56 1.65
C VAL A 27 3.77 -1.49 0.65
N LEU A 28 3.12 -1.74 -0.49
CA LEU A 28 3.62 -2.63 -1.52
C LEU A 28 4.73 -1.96 -2.35
N ASN A 29 4.57 -0.68 -2.63
CA ASN A 29 5.50 0.08 -3.45
C ASN A 29 5.59 1.52 -2.96
N ALA A 30 6.79 2.09 -2.98
CA ALA A 30 7.04 3.47 -2.62
C ALA A 30 8.11 4.05 -3.55
N VAL A 31 7.76 5.14 -4.23
CA VAL A 31 8.59 5.72 -5.29
C VAL A 31 8.77 7.22 -5.03
N GLU A 32 10.03 7.65 -5.00
CA GLU A 32 10.39 9.06 -4.99
C GLU A 32 10.06 9.73 -6.32
N GLY A 33 9.81 11.02 -6.31
CA GLY A 33 9.73 11.75 -7.55
C GLY A 33 9.60 13.24 -7.35
N LEU A 34 9.31 13.93 -8.45
CA LEU A 34 9.07 15.36 -8.46
C LEU A 34 7.64 15.67 -8.92
N THR A 35 7.05 16.72 -8.36
CA THR A 35 5.83 17.35 -8.88
C THR A 35 6.14 18.11 -10.17
N GLN A 36 5.12 18.59 -10.86
CA GLN A 36 5.28 19.46 -12.04
C GLN A 36 6.11 20.73 -11.73
N ASN A 37 6.07 21.20 -10.49
CA ASN A 37 6.82 22.36 -10.02
C ASN A 37 8.25 22.00 -9.53
N LYS A 38 8.76 20.80 -9.86
CA LYS A 38 10.08 20.28 -9.45
C LYS A 38 10.25 20.18 -7.93
N LYS A 39 9.20 19.74 -7.24
CA LYS A 39 9.20 19.61 -5.78
C LYS A 39 9.12 18.16 -5.37
N ASP A 40 9.80 17.82 -4.29
CA ASP A 40 9.83 16.45 -3.79
C ASP A 40 8.42 15.92 -3.49
N LYS A 41 8.18 14.70 -3.95
CA LYS A 41 6.98 13.92 -3.64
C LYS A 41 7.35 12.47 -3.37
N LEU A 42 6.48 11.80 -2.63
CA LEU A 42 6.52 10.35 -2.41
C LEU A 42 5.20 9.75 -2.93
N THR A 43 5.28 8.77 -3.80
CA THR A 43 4.09 8.04 -4.30
C THR A 43 4.09 6.64 -3.71
N VAL A 44 3.01 6.26 -3.06
CA VAL A 44 2.86 4.98 -2.37
C VAL A 44 1.67 4.22 -2.94
N ASP A 45 1.88 2.93 -3.17
CA ASP A 45 0.82 1.98 -3.48
C ASP A 45 0.62 1.06 -2.28
N PHE A 46 -0.63 0.95 -1.84
CA PHE A 46 -1.03 0.06 -0.77
C PHE A 46 -1.64 -1.21 -1.34
N GLU A 47 -1.45 -2.33 -0.65
CA GLU A 47 -2.16 -3.57 -0.90
C GLU A 47 -2.91 -3.97 0.37
N ILE A 48 -4.20 -4.32 0.23
CA ILE A 48 -5.00 -4.84 1.33
C ILE A 48 -4.45 -6.22 1.70
N ARG A 49 -4.01 -6.35 2.95
CA ARG A 49 -3.35 -7.55 3.47
C ARG A 49 -4.24 -8.77 3.30
N SER A 50 -3.71 -9.78 2.61
CA SER A 50 -4.37 -11.07 2.39
C SER A 50 -4.25 -12.03 3.58
N ASP A 51 -3.33 -11.76 4.50
CA ASP A 51 -3.14 -12.54 5.72
C ASP A 51 -4.15 -12.20 6.84
N VAL A 52 -4.90 -11.10 6.69
CA VAL A 52 -5.92 -10.65 7.65
C VAL A 52 -7.31 -10.96 7.10
N PRO A 53 -8.23 -11.55 7.90
CA PRO A 53 -9.60 -11.80 7.47
C PRO A 53 -10.39 -10.48 7.37
N GLN A 54 -10.36 -9.86 6.19
CA GLN A 54 -11.09 -8.64 5.81
C GLN A 54 -11.56 -8.70 4.35
N ASP A 55 -12.41 -7.78 3.92
CA ASP A 55 -12.87 -7.72 2.53
C ASP A 55 -11.77 -7.16 1.60
N HIS A 56 -11.88 -7.47 0.29
CA HIS A 56 -10.97 -7.01 -0.77
C HIS A 56 -9.48 -7.35 -0.60
N GLN A 57 -9.16 -8.48 0.04
CA GLN A 57 -7.80 -9.00 0.17
C GLN A 57 -7.06 -9.03 -1.18
N GLY A 58 -5.82 -8.54 -1.19
CA GLY A 58 -4.96 -8.47 -2.38
C GLY A 58 -5.30 -7.34 -3.35
N GLN A 59 -6.36 -6.55 -3.12
CA GLN A 59 -6.65 -5.37 -3.94
C GLN A 59 -5.67 -4.23 -3.61
N LYS A 60 -5.35 -3.43 -4.63
CA LYS A 60 -4.37 -2.35 -4.54
C LYS A 60 -5.05 -0.98 -4.55
N VAL A 61 -4.60 -0.11 -3.65
CA VAL A 61 -4.93 1.32 -3.65
C VAL A 61 -3.69 2.07 -4.12
N GLN A 62 -3.70 2.43 -5.40
CA GLN A 62 -2.53 2.96 -6.10
C GLN A 62 -2.48 4.49 -6.07
N TYR A 63 -1.28 5.02 -6.32
CA TYR A 63 -1.02 6.43 -6.58
C TYR A 63 -1.34 7.38 -5.42
N THR A 64 -1.21 6.90 -4.18
CA THR A 64 -1.30 7.79 -3.01
C THR A 64 -0.06 8.68 -3.00
N THR A 65 -0.25 9.97 -3.29
CA THR A 65 0.86 10.92 -3.43
C THR A 65 0.95 11.83 -2.20
N PHE A 66 2.12 11.86 -1.57
CA PHE A 66 2.48 12.79 -0.51
C PHE A 66 3.37 13.90 -1.08
N THR A 67 3.03 15.15 -0.73
CA THR A 67 3.82 16.33 -1.05
C THR A 67 4.21 17.05 0.24
N PHE A 68 5.33 17.77 0.21
CA PHE A 68 5.95 18.33 1.42
C PHE A 68 5.91 19.87 1.49
N GLU A 69 5.28 20.54 0.54
CA GLU A 69 5.26 22.01 0.50
C GLU A 69 4.23 22.62 1.45
N HIS A 70 2.99 22.17 1.35
CA HIS A 70 1.89 22.76 2.11
C HIS A 70 1.88 22.22 3.55
N PRO A 71 1.64 23.06 4.59
CA PRO A 71 1.53 22.59 5.97
C PRO A 71 0.57 21.42 6.15
N THR A 72 -0.59 21.45 5.50
CA THR A 72 -1.57 20.34 5.53
C THR A 72 -1.01 19.07 4.90
N ALA A 73 -0.32 19.18 3.76
CA ALA A 73 0.25 18.02 3.07
C ALA A 73 1.39 17.39 3.90
N ARG A 74 2.22 18.22 4.55
CA ARG A 74 3.20 17.77 5.55
C ARG A 74 2.55 17.08 6.75
N GLY A 75 1.41 17.60 7.23
CA GLY A 75 0.64 16.98 8.30
C GLY A 75 0.15 15.58 7.92
N ILE A 76 -0.38 15.43 6.69
CA ILE A 76 -0.83 14.13 6.16
C ILE A 76 0.36 13.15 6.03
N ALA A 77 1.49 13.61 5.47
CA ALA A 77 2.69 12.79 5.36
C ALA A 77 3.24 12.38 6.73
N LYS A 78 3.21 13.29 7.72
CA LYS A 78 3.59 12.98 9.10
C LYS A 78 2.69 11.88 9.69
N SER A 79 1.37 11.98 9.54
CA SER A 79 0.44 10.95 10.02
C SER A 79 0.70 9.59 9.39
N PHE A 80 1.00 9.56 8.08
CA PHE A 80 1.38 8.34 7.39
C PHE A 80 2.69 7.74 7.93
N LEU A 81 3.74 8.55 8.10
CA LEU A 81 5.03 8.09 8.63
C LEU A 81 4.92 7.56 10.06
N LEU A 82 4.14 8.24 10.91
CA LEU A 82 3.84 7.77 12.27
C LEU A 82 3.08 6.44 12.25
N ALA A 83 2.10 6.28 11.35
CA ALA A 83 1.37 5.02 11.18
C ALA A 83 2.28 3.87 10.72
N CYS A 84 3.34 4.18 9.95
CA CYS A 84 4.38 3.21 9.56
C CYS A 84 5.37 2.90 10.71
N GLY A 85 5.22 3.50 11.89
CA GLY A 85 6.08 3.30 13.05
C GLY A 85 7.35 4.16 13.06
N MET A 86 7.43 5.21 12.24
CA MET A 86 8.54 6.16 12.30
C MET A 86 8.45 7.00 13.57
N PRO A 87 9.59 7.39 14.18
CA PRO A 87 9.58 8.21 15.39
C PRO A 87 9.08 9.64 15.10
N GLU A 88 8.60 10.36 16.12
CA GLU A 88 8.07 11.73 15.94
C GLU A 88 9.11 12.73 15.42
N ASN A 89 10.39 12.49 15.72
CA ASN A 89 11.54 13.29 15.29
C ASN A 89 12.22 12.69 14.04
N TYR A 90 11.52 11.86 13.28
CA TYR A 90 12.04 11.26 12.05
C TYR A 90 12.50 12.33 11.07
N ASN A 91 13.77 12.26 10.68
CA ASN A 91 14.44 13.23 9.82
C ASN A 91 15.11 12.51 8.63
N PRO A 92 14.34 12.15 7.58
CA PRO A 92 14.87 11.45 6.43
C PRO A 92 15.79 12.37 5.62
N GLN A 93 16.85 11.81 5.02
CA GLN A 93 17.74 12.55 4.11
C GLN A 93 17.04 13.02 2.83
N GLY A 94 15.89 12.42 2.49
CA GLY A 94 15.05 12.80 1.35
C GLY A 94 13.98 11.74 1.05
N PRO A 95 13.17 11.93 -0.01
CA PRO A 95 12.10 11.00 -0.39
C PRO A 95 12.58 9.57 -0.69
N ALA A 96 13.82 9.43 -1.17
CA ALA A 96 14.44 8.13 -1.42
C ALA A 96 14.59 7.27 -0.16
N GLN A 97 15.04 7.90 0.93
CA GLN A 97 15.17 7.21 2.21
C GLN A 97 13.79 6.91 2.79
N MET A 98 12.85 7.85 2.67
CA MET A 98 11.46 7.63 3.10
C MET A 98 10.85 6.42 2.40
N ALA A 99 11.02 6.31 1.08
CA ALA A 99 10.49 5.19 0.29
C ALA A 99 11.01 3.84 0.81
N LYS A 100 12.31 3.73 1.12
CA LYS A 100 12.91 2.53 1.69
C LYS A 100 12.39 2.22 3.10
N ASP A 101 12.22 3.25 3.92
CA ASP A 101 11.84 3.08 5.33
C ASP A 101 10.37 2.66 5.50
N VAL A 102 9.49 3.11 4.59
CA VAL A 102 8.06 2.75 4.60
C VAL A 102 7.76 1.48 3.83
N PHE A 103 8.67 1.01 2.98
CA PHE A 103 8.48 -0.22 2.20
C PHE A 103 8.19 -1.41 3.14
N ASN A 104 7.18 -2.21 2.78
CA ASN A 104 6.74 -3.38 3.54
C ASN A 104 6.30 -3.09 4.99
N LYS A 105 5.97 -1.82 5.30
CA LYS A 105 5.34 -1.47 6.59
C LYS A 105 3.85 -1.73 6.54
N HIS A 106 3.30 -2.15 7.68
CA HIS A 106 1.88 -2.44 7.84
C HIS A 106 1.22 -1.30 8.61
N LEU A 107 0.03 -0.92 8.16
CA LEU A 107 -0.75 0.16 8.74
C LEU A 107 -2.24 -0.09 8.50
N ASN A 108 -3.08 0.56 9.30
CA ASN A 108 -4.51 0.59 9.06
C ASN A 108 -4.89 1.91 8.39
N VAL A 109 -5.60 1.83 7.26
CA VAL A 109 -6.02 3.00 6.48
C VAL A 109 -7.54 3.05 6.35
N TYR A 110 -8.09 4.27 6.31
CA TYR A 110 -9.49 4.48 5.97
C TYR A 110 -9.61 4.84 4.49
N ILE A 111 -10.30 3.99 3.72
CA ILE A 111 -10.52 4.16 2.29
C ILE A 111 -11.86 4.87 2.09
N THR A 112 -11.84 5.94 1.29
CA THR A 112 -13.02 6.65 0.80
C THR A 112 -13.04 6.63 -0.72
N HIS A 113 -14.09 7.21 -1.31
CA HIS A 113 -14.23 7.33 -2.75
C HIS A 113 -13.99 8.77 -3.20
N ASP A 114 -13.13 8.93 -4.20
CA ASP A 114 -12.94 10.20 -4.88
C ASP A 114 -13.64 10.15 -6.24
N LYS A 115 -14.38 11.21 -6.57
CA LYS A 115 -15.12 11.32 -7.83
C LYS A 115 -14.37 12.28 -8.75
N LYS A 116 -14.04 11.83 -9.95
CA LYS A 116 -13.55 12.72 -11.00
C LYS A 116 -14.70 13.39 -11.73
N ASP A 117 -14.42 14.52 -12.38
CA ASP A 117 -15.39 15.28 -13.18
C ASP A 117 -16.05 14.44 -14.29
N ASP A 118 -15.35 13.39 -14.73
CA ASP A 118 -15.78 12.40 -15.73
C ASP A 118 -16.68 11.27 -15.13
N GLY A 119 -17.20 11.46 -13.91
CA GLY A 119 -18.10 10.50 -13.24
C GLY A 119 -17.42 9.23 -12.70
N ARG A 120 -16.15 8.98 -13.02
CA ARG A 120 -15.38 7.84 -12.51
C ARG A 120 -15.11 7.97 -11.01
N VAL A 121 -15.28 6.86 -10.30
CA VAL A 121 -15.07 6.74 -8.85
C VAL A 121 -13.84 5.89 -8.59
N PHE A 122 -12.94 6.37 -7.73
CA PHE A 122 -11.72 5.66 -7.38
C PHE A 122 -11.57 5.55 -5.86
N PRO A 123 -11.02 4.44 -5.34
CA PRO A 123 -10.68 4.33 -3.94
C PRO A 123 -9.50 5.26 -3.62
N LYS A 124 -9.58 5.94 -2.49
CA LYS A 124 -8.57 6.88 -2.02
C LYS A 124 -8.35 6.72 -0.53
N VAL A 125 -7.10 6.73 -0.10
CA VAL A 125 -6.77 6.74 1.33
C VAL A 125 -7.02 8.12 1.91
N SER A 126 -7.79 8.17 2.99
CA SER A 126 -8.19 9.40 3.66
C SER A 126 -7.55 9.60 5.04
N SER A 127 -7.27 8.52 5.76
CA SER A 127 -6.61 8.55 7.07
C SER A 127 -5.66 7.38 7.26
N TYR A 128 -4.71 7.57 8.18
CA TYR A 128 -3.64 6.62 8.49
C TYR A 128 -3.60 6.39 9.99
N SER A 129 -3.47 5.14 10.40
CA SER A 129 -3.37 4.73 11.80
C SER A 129 -2.43 3.54 11.94
N PRO A 130 -1.78 3.36 13.09
CA PRO A 130 -0.97 2.17 13.33
C PRO A 130 -1.76 0.88 13.09
N SER A 131 -1.11 -0.12 12.50
CA SER A 131 -1.71 -1.44 12.32
C SER A 131 -2.11 -2.03 13.66
N LYS A 132 -3.28 -2.67 13.71
CA LYS A 132 -3.78 -3.38 14.90
C LYS A 132 -3.41 -4.86 14.86
N VAL A 133 -2.88 -5.34 13.73
CA VAL A 133 -2.58 -6.75 13.51
C VAL A 133 -1.08 -6.92 13.35
N ASN A 134 -0.51 -7.82 14.16
CA ASN A 134 0.90 -8.15 14.08
C ASN A 134 1.25 -8.57 12.64
N PRO A 135 2.47 -8.24 12.15
CA PRO A 135 2.95 -8.78 10.90
C PRO A 135 2.93 -10.32 10.96
N PRO A 136 2.71 -11.00 9.81
CA PRO A 136 2.72 -12.45 9.78
C PRO A 136 4.09 -12.92 10.28
N MET A 137 4.07 -13.77 11.31
CA MET A 137 5.30 -14.34 11.84
C MET A 137 5.94 -15.18 10.74
N GLN A 138 7.25 -15.03 10.52
CA GLN A 138 7.99 -15.99 9.72
C GLN A 138 7.89 -17.35 10.44
N THR A 139 7.09 -18.26 9.86
CA THR A 139 6.83 -19.60 10.40
C THR A 139 7.99 -20.56 10.20
N SER A 140 9.01 -20.16 9.45
CA SER A 140 10.20 -20.94 9.15
C SER A 140 11.43 -20.31 9.78
N ALA A 141 12.25 -21.13 10.43
CA ALA A 141 13.60 -20.75 10.85
C ALA A 141 14.38 -20.18 9.65
N PRO A 142 15.33 -19.27 9.87
CA PRO A 142 16.21 -18.78 8.80
C PRO A 142 16.81 -19.98 8.07
N VAL A 143 16.63 -20.04 6.74
CA VAL A 143 17.28 -21.06 5.92
C VAL A 143 18.78 -20.80 6.02
N THR A 144 19.47 -21.65 6.76
CA THR A 144 20.93 -21.60 6.87
C THR A 144 21.44 -22.45 5.71
N VAL A 145 21.85 -21.81 4.63
CA VAL A 145 22.52 -22.48 3.51
C VAL A 145 23.98 -22.65 3.93
N GLY A 146 24.44 -23.88 4.12
CA GLY A 146 25.85 -24.16 4.34
C GLY A 146 26.62 -24.16 3.01
N ASP A 147 27.94 -23.97 3.05
CA ASP A 147 28.79 -24.10 1.86
C ASP A 147 28.68 -25.52 1.23
N GLU A 148 28.30 -26.53 2.02
CA GLU A 148 28.06 -27.91 1.55
C GLU A 148 26.73 -28.09 0.79
N ASP A 149 25.80 -27.13 0.88
CA ASP A 149 24.52 -27.13 0.15
C ASP A 149 24.63 -26.46 -1.23
N LEU A 150 25.79 -25.87 -1.55
CA LEU A 150 26.08 -25.27 -2.83
C LEU A 150 26.83 -26.27 -3.72
N PRO A 151 26.36 -26.55 -4.95
CA PRO A 151 26.93 -27.58 -5.82
C PRO A 151 28.22 -27.14 -6.55
N PHE A 152 29.16 -26.49 -5.86
CA PHE A 152 30.52 -26.21 -6.36
C PHE A 152 31.52 -25.94 -5.23
#